data_AF-A0A1V4A5J3-F1
#
_entry.id   AF-A0A1V4A5J3-F1
#
_cell.length_a   1.000
_cell.length_b   1.000
_cell.length_c   1.000
_cell.angle_alpha   90.00
_cell.angle_beta   90.00
_cell.angle_gamma   90.00
#
_symmetry.space_group_name_H-M   'P 1'
#
loop_
_entity.id
_entity.type
_entity.pdbx_description
1 polymer ?
#
loop_
_entity_poly.entity_id
_entity_poly.type
_entity_poly.pdbx_seq_one_letter_code
_entity_poly.pdbx_strand_id
1 'polypeptide(L)'
;MTDEALKAKKALLNEMLDVDQSTLAFIKSEASAGGSGDCLEVAKVQGKGYLLRHSILTDHLIPLTESEYVAYCKGVRAGQESLLPDSL
;
A
#
# COMPACT_ATOMS: atom_id res chain seq x y z
N MET A 1 -12.29 10.51 -15.69
CA MET A 1 -12.68 9.23 -15.06
C MET A 1 -14.20 9.17 -15.08
N THR A 2 -14.79 8.07 -15.53
CA THR A 2 -16.26 7.91 -15.54
C THR A 2 -16.77 7.52 -14.15
N ASP A 3 -18.05 7.77 -13.86
CA ASP A 3 -18.67 7.38 -12.59
C ASP A 3 -18.61 5.87 -12.35
N GLU A 4 -18.76 5.07 -13.41
CA GLU A 4 -18.62 3.62 -13.35
C GLU A 4 -17.19 3.19 -12.98
N ALA A 5 -16.17 3.84 -13.56
CA ALA A 5 -14.78 3.54 -13.23
C ALA A 5 -14.45 3.92 -11.77
N LEU A 6 -15.00 5.04 -11.28
CA LEU A 6 -14.84 5.44 -9.88
C LEU A 6 -15.52 4.45 -8.93
N LYS A 7 -16.74 4.02 -9.25
CA LYS A 7 -17.50 3.04 -8.47
C LYS A 7 -16.79 1.69 -8.41
N ALA A 8 -16.31 1.19 -9.54
CA ALA A 8 -15.55 -0.06 -9.62
C ALA A 8 -14.26 0.02 -8.79
N LYS A 9 -13.53 1.14 -8.87
CA LYS A 9 -12.33 1.35 -8.05
C LYS A 9 -12.66 1.32 -6.55
N LYS A 10 -13.68 2.06 -6.11
CA LYS A 10 -14.10 2.06 -4.69
C LYS A 10 -14.49 0.67 -4.20
N ALA A 11 -15.24 -0.08 -4.99
CA ALA A 11 -15.62 -1.45 -4.67
C ALA A 11 -14.39 -2.34 -4.47
N LEU A 12 -13.44 -2.30 -5.42
CA LEU A 12 -12.19 -3.07 -5.33
C LEU A 12 -11.38 -2.71 -4.07
N LEU A 13 -11.22 -1.43 -3.77
CA LEU A 13 -10.46 -0.99 -2.60
C LEU A 13 -11.13 -1.42 -1.28
N ASN A 14 -12.46 -1.33 -1.18
CA ASN A 14 -13.20 -1.80 -0.01
C ASN A 14 -13.08 -3.31 0.14
N GLU A 15 -13.22 -4.07 -0.95
CA GLU A 15 -13.03 -5.53 -0.93
C GLU A 15 -11.63 -5.96 -0.51
N MET A 16 -10.61 -5.11 -0.70
CA MET A 16 -9.26 -5.38 -0.19
C MET A 16 -9.17 -5.12 1.31
N LEU A 17 -9.85 -4.10 1.82
CA LEU A 17 -9.91 -3.77 3.24
C LEU A 17 -10.69 -4.81 4.05
N ASP A 18 -11.68 -5.47 3.43
CA ASP A 18 -12.49 -6.51 4.05
C ASP A 18 -11.80 -7.88 4.11
N VAL A 19 -10.60 -8.03 3.53
CA VAL A 19 -9.83 -9.29 3.62
C VAL A 19 -9.40 -9.55 5.06
N ASP A 20 -9.53 -10.79 5.51
CA ASP A 20 -8.97 -11.23 6.79
C ASP A 20 -7.44 -11.08 6.77
N GLN A 21 -6.96 -10.03 7.44
CA GLN A 21 -5.55 -9.66 7.47
C GLN A 21 -4.67 -10.73 8.14
N SER A 22 -5.23 -11.60 8.98
CA SER A 22 -4.46 -12.68 9.62
C SER A 22 -3.94 -13.71 8.60
N THR A 23 -4.53 -13.73 7.41
CA THR A 23 -4.14 -14.62 6.29
C THR A 23 -3.05 -14.01 5.41
N LEU A 24 -2.70 -12.74 5.62
CA LEU A 24 -1.75 -12.01 4.78
C LEU A 24 -0.35 -12.00 5.40
N ALA A 25 0.65 -12.31 4.57
CA ALA A 25 2.06 -12.19 4.95
C ALA A 25 2.54 -10.75 4.71
N PHE A 26 2.59 -9.96 5.77
CA PHE A 26 3.16 -8.62 5.74
C PHE A 26 4.69 -8.66 5.80
N ILE A 27 5.33 -7.94 4.89
CA ILE A 27 6.79 -7.82 4.80
C ILE A 27 7.21 -6.37 5.06
N LYS A 28 8.30 -6.23 5.81
CA LYS A 28 9.00 -4.96 6.06
C LYS A 28 10.08 -4.75 5.01
N SER A 29 10.42 -3.49 4.74
CA SER A 29 11.64 -3.19 3.98
C SER A 29 12.87 -3.59 4.79
N GLU A 30 13.94 -3.99 4.11
CA GLU A 30 15.21 -4.36 4.77
C GLU A 30 15.80 -3.19 5.58
N ALA A 31 15.64 -1.96 5.08
CA ALA A 31 16.07 -0.74 5.76
C ALA A 31 15.42 -0.55 7.15
N SER A 32 14.30 -1.22 7.40
CA SER A 32 13.55 -1.13 8.65
C SER A 32 13.59 -2.41 9.50
N ALA A 33 14.29 -3.46 9.03
CA ALA A 33 14.34 -4.76 9.72
C ALA A 33 15.29 -4.78 10.93
N GLY A 34 16.21 -3.80 11.05
CA GLY A 34 17.30 -3.81 12.03
C GLY A 34 17.12 -2.92 13.27
N GLY A 35 16.00 -2.19 13.42
CA GLY A 35 15.79 -1.26 14.53
C GLY A 35 14.34 -1.23 15.03
N SER A 36 14.10 -0.62 16.19
CA SER A 36 12.76 -0.36 16.76
C SER A 36 11.98 0.72 15.99
N GLY A 37 12.32 0.94 14.72
CA GLY A 37 11.85 2.08 13.94
C GLY A 37 10.47 1.84 13.36
N ASP A 38 9.65 2.89 13.39
CA ASP A 38 8.41 2.98 12.65
C ASP A 38 8.67 2.73 11.18
N CYS A 39 8.06 1.68 10.63
CA CYS A 39 8.17 1.36 9.22
C CYS A 39 6.84 1.00 8.58
N LEU A 40 6.85 1.07 7.25
CA LEU A 40 5.77 0.59 6.41
C LEU A 40 5.91 -0.92 6.19
N GLU A 41 4.80 -1.62 6.32
CA GLU A 41 4.65 -3.02 5.93
C GLU A 41 3.76 -3.12 4.70
N VAL A 42 4.00 -4.13 3.87
CA VAL A 42 3.18 -4.41 2.69
C VAL A 42 2.81 -5.89 2.61
N ALA A 43 1.58 -6.18 2.18
CA ALA A 43 1.13 -7.52 1.83
C ALA A 43 0.44 -7.52 0.46
N LYS A 44 0.63 -8.60 -0.31
CA LYS A 44 -0.09 -8.82 -1.56
C LYS A 44 -1.47 -9.41 -1.26
N VAL A 45 -2.52 -8.79 -1.78
CA VAL A 45 -3.87 -9.37 -1.86
C VAL A 45 -4.01 -10.03 -3.23
N GLN A 46 -4.09 -11.36 -3.24
CA GLN A 46 -4.07 -12.15 -4.47
C GLN A 46 -5.18 -11.73 -5.44
N GLY A 47 -4.80 -11.50 -6.70
CA GLY A 47 -5.72 -11.07 -7.77
C GLY A 47 -6.26 -9.64 -7.65
N LYS A 48 -5.89 -8.86 -6.63
CA LYS A 48 -6.45 -7.52 -6.39
C LYS A 48 -5.39 -6.41 -6.37
N GLY A 49 -4.37 -6.53 -5.51
CA GLY A 49 -3.46 -5.41 -5.27
C GLY A 49 -2.59 -5.61 -4.04
N TYR A 50 -2.28 -4.53 -3.34
CA TYR A 50 -1.42 -4.51 -2.17
C TYR A 50 -2.07 -3.72 -1.03
N LEU A 51 -1.90 -4.21 0.20
CA LEU A 51 -2.23 -3.46 1.41
C LEU A 51 -0.93 -2.95 2.04
N LEU A 52 -0.86 -1.66 2.24
CA LEU A 52 0.20 -1.00 3.00
C LEU A 52 -0.33 -0.74 4.41
N ARG A 53 0.52 -0.84 5.43
CA ARG A 53 0.16 -0.46 6.80
C ARG A 53 1.36 0.02 7.60
N HIS A 54 1.09 0.62 8.74
CA HIS A 54 2.12 0.85 9.76
C HIS A 54 2.47 -0.45 10.48
N SER A 55 3.75 -0.60 10.81
CA SER A 55 4.23 -1.71 11.64
C SER A 55 3.79 -1.65 13.11
N ILE A 56 3.35 -0.47 13.60
CA ILE A 56 2.78 -0.29 14.94
C ILE A 56 1.25 -0.21 14.88
N LEU A 57 0.73 0.74 14.11
CA LEU A 57 -0.71 0.95 13.93
C LEU A 57 -1.25 0.04 12.82
N THR A 58 -1.24 -1.27 13.09
CA THR A 58 -1.51 -2.31 12.08
C THR A 58 -2.94 -2.32 11.53
N ASP A 59 -3.85 -1.61 12.17
CA ASP A 59 -5.23 -1.35 11.75
C ASP A 59 -5.34 -0.25 10.68
N HIS A 60 -4.31 0.58 10.52
CA HIS A 60 -4.28 1.66 9.52
C HIS A 60 -3.80 1.12 8.18
N LEU A 61 -4.76 0.68 7.37
CA LEU A 61 -4.53 0.12 6.04
C LEU A 61 -4.66 1.18 4.93
N ILE A 62 -3.79 1.08 3.94
CA ILE A 62 -3.89 1.82 2.68
C ILE A 62 -3.93 0.80 1.53
N PRO A 63 -5.09 0.60 0.88
CA PRO A 63 -5.20 -0.29 -0.26
C PRO A 63 -4.71 0.41 -1.52
N LEU A 64 -3.81 -0.26 -2.25
CA LEU A 64 -3.33 0.16 -3.55
C LEU A 64 -3.65 -0.92 -4.57
N THR A 65 -4.20 -0.52 -5.72
CA THR A 65 -4.29 -1.41 -6.86
C THR A 65 -2.90 -1.84 -7.31
N GLU A 66 -2.81 -2.91 -8.10
CA GLU A 66 -1.55 -3.40 -8.63
C GLU A 66 -0.74 -2.32 -9.37
N SER A 67 -1.40 -1.53 -10.23
CA SER A 67 -0.76 -0.45 -10.98
C SER A 67 -0.29 0.69 -10.09
N GLU A 68 -1.05 1.06 -9.05
CA GLU A 68 -0.67 2.10 -8.09
C GLU A 68 0.55 1.69 -7.28
N TYR A 69 0.59 0.46 -6.77
CA TYR A 69 1.75 -0.04 -6.05
C TYR A 69 3.00 -0.10 -6.93
N VAL A 70 2.86 -0.57 -8.19
CA VAL A 70 3.96 -0.56 -9.15
C VAL A 70 4.46 0.86 -9.43
N ALA A 71 3.55 1.82 -9.59
CA ALA A 71 3.92 3.23 -9.80
C ALA A 71 4.65 3.80 -8.56
N TYR A 72 4.14 3.52 -7.37
CA TYR A 72 4.77 3.89 -6.10
C TYR A 72 6.20 3.34 -6.00
N CYS A 73 6.39 2.03 -6.21
CA CYS A 73 7.71 1.41 -6.17
C CYS A 73 8.68 1.98 -7.23
N LYS A 74 8.18 2.32 -8.42
CA LYS A 74 8.99 2.97 -9.47
C LYS A 74 9.45 4.36 -9.04
N GLY A 75 8.57 5.16 -8.45
CA GLY A 75 8.92 6.48 -7.90
C GLY A 75 10.00 6.38 -6.83
N VAL A 76 9.80 5.52 -5.83
CA VAL A 76 10.79 5.28 -4.75
C VAL A 76 12.16 4.88 -5.33
N ARG A 77 12.20 3.92 -6.27
CA ARG A 77 13.46 3.48 -6.90
C ARG A 77 14.13 4.55 -7.77
N ALA A 78 13.36 5.51 -8.28
CA ALA A 78 13.87 6.64 -9.02
C ALA A 78 14.35 7.80 -8.12
N GLY A 79 14.39 7.63 -6.80
CA GLY A 79 14.71 8.69 -5.85
C GLY A 79 13.59 9.73 -5.69
N GLN A 80 12.38 9.43 -6.16
CA GLN A 80 11.18 10.22 -5.97
C GLN A 80 10.36 9.66 -4.79
N GLU A 81 11.05 9.40 -3.68
CA GLU A 81 10.46 8.89 -2.44
C GLU A 81 9.45 9.86 -1.82
N SER A 82 9.63 11.13 -2.12
CA SER A 82 8.81 12.23 -1.71
C SER A 82 7.70 12.43 -2.75
N LEU A 83 6.58 11.72 -2.59
CA LEU A 83 5.28 12.18 -3.14
C LEU A 83 4.87 13.46 -2.39
N LEU A 84 5.71 14.49 -2.47
CA LEU A 84 5.47 15.77 -1.82
C LEU A 84 4.45 16.53 -2.66
N PRO A 85 3.38 17.05 -2.04
CA PRO A 85 2.53 18.03 -2.68
C PRO A 85 3.36 19.30 -2.87
N ASP A 86 3.96 19.39 -4.06
CA ASP A 86 4.91 20.41 -4.50
C ASP A 86 6.22 20.44 -3.71
N SER A 87 7.32 20.63 -4.43
CA SER A 87 8.64 20.92 -3.87
C SER A 87 8.54 22.06 -2.86
N LEU A 88 8.77 21.77 -1.57
CA LEU A 88 9.01 22.76 -0.53
C LEU A 88 10.25 23.61 -0.86
#